data_AF-A0AAD8Y7N3-F1
#
_entry.id   AF-A0AAD8Y7N3-F1
#
_cell.length_a   1.000
_cell.length_b   1.000
_cell.length_c   1.000
_cell.angle_alpha   90.00
_cell.angle_beta   90.00
_cell.angle_gamma   90.00
#
_symmetry.space_group_name_H-M   'P 1'
#
loop_
_entity.id
_entity.type
_entity.pdbx_description
1 polymer ?
#
loop_
_entity_poly.entity_id
_entity_poly.type
_entity_poly.pdbx_seq_one_letter_code
_entity_poly.pdbx_strand_id
1 'polypeptide(L)'
;MKKFKLDGNALFNSNKCHEALQKYQKALIYYEYCFDAVDSEKRELEQVRLRCLLNAAACTLRLESYKQCVEFCNEALEIDDKNPKAFFRRAKARRLLNRHDLAKRDLKRAVELTEGGKKCTDIQREMMLLQQCEEQYKQTTMEFAQRAIGGSSSEDNN
;
A
#
# COMPACT_ATOMS: atom_id res chain seq x y z
N MET A 1 -4.76 8.67 22.50
CA MET A 1 -4.99 8.16 21.12
C MET A 1 -5.92 9.03 20.25
N LYS A 2 -7.21 9.21 20.61
CA LYS A 2 -8.25 9.85 19.75
C LYS A 2 -7.87 11.28 19.28
N LYS A 3 -7.24 12.09 20.14
CA LYS A 3 -6.76 13.45 19.82
C LYS A 3 -5.74 13.46 18.67
N PHE A 4 -4.71 12.61 18.73
CA PHE A 4 -3.66 12.56 17.70
C PHE A 4 -4.21 12.14 16.33
N LYS A 5 -5.19 11.23 16.30
CA LYS A 5 -5.90 10.90 15.05
C LYS A 5 -6.60 12.13 14.45
N LEU A 6 -7.28 12.94 15.27
CA LEU A 6 -7.96 14.15 14.79
C LEU A 6 -6.98 15.20 14.26
N ASP A 7 -5.89 15.46 14.99
CA ASP A 7 -4.80 16.33 14.53
C ASP A 7 -4.23 15.86 13.19
N GLY A 8 -3.97 14.55 13.06
CA GLY A 8 -3.46 13.94 11.84
C GLY A 8 -4.42 14.12 10.66
N ASN A 9 -5.72 13.95 10.89
CA ASN A 9 -6.75 14.14 9.87
C ASN A 9 -6.78 15.60 9.37
N ALA A 10 -6.71 16.57 10.29
CA ALA A 10 -6.67 17.98 9.94
C ALA A 10 -5.46 18.29 9.05
N LEU A 11 -4.27 17.84 9.45
CA LEU A 11 -3.04 18.02 8.67
C LEU A 11 -3.09 17.32 7.31
N PHE A 12 -3.66 16.11 7.25
CA PHE A 12 -3.81 15.36 6.00
C PHE A 12 -4.71 16.10 5.00
N ASN A 13 -5.81 16.68 5.49
CA ASN A 13 -6.72 17.49 4.68
C ASN A 13 -6.06 18.80 4.22
N SER A 14 -5.10 19.33 4.97
CA SER A 14 -4.25 20.46 4.57
C SER A 14 -3.06 20.05 3.70
N ASN A 15 -3.03 18.84 3.14
CA ASN A 15 -1.93 18.27 2.34
C ASN A 15 -0.57 18.16 3.06
N LYS A 16 -0.51 18.37 4.38
CA LYS A 16 0.71 18.26 5.19
C LYS A 16 0.97 16.81 5.58
N CYS A 17 1.30 15.98 4.61
CA CYS A 17 1.37 14.52 4.79
C CYS A 17 2.45 14.08 5.78
N HIS A 18 3.59 14.79 5.83
CA HIS A 18 4.67 14.48 6.77
C HIS A 18 4.25 14.76 8.23
N GLU A 19 3.70 15.94 8.50
CA GLU A 19 3.19 16.30 9.83
C GLU A 19 2.02 15.38 10.25
N ALA A 20 1.12 15.05 9.31
CA ALA A 20 0.02 14.12 9.54
C ALA A 20 0.53 12.73 9.93
N LEU A 21 1.54 12.21 9.23
CA LEU A 21 2.16 10.91 9.52
C LEU A 21 2.72 10.87 10.95
N GLN A 22 3.42 11.92 11.39
CA GLN A 22 3.94 12.00 12.75
C GLN A 22 2.83 11.92 13.80
N LYS A 23 1.67 12.53 13.54
CA LYS A 23 0.51 12.46 14.44
C LYS A 23 -0.09 11.05 14.48
N TYR A 24 -0.23 10.38 13.33
CA TYR A 24 -0.73 9.00 13.30
C TYR A 24 0.23 8.04 14.02
N GLN A 25 1.55 8.15 13.80
CA GLN A 25 2.55 7.34 14.50
C GLN A 25 2.50 7.56 16.02
N LYS A 26 2.38 8.80 16.48
CA LYS A 26 2.15 9.09 17.91
C LYS A 26 0.89 8.43 18.45
N ALA A 27 -0.18 8.35 17.66
CA ALA A 27 -1.40 7.65 18.04
C ALA A 27 -1.19 6.12 18.17
N LEU A 28 -0.38 5.52 17.29
CA LEU A 28 -0.07 4.09 17.29
C LEU A 28 0.85 3.72 18.44
N ILE A 29 1.89 4.52 18.71
CA ILE A 29 2.76 4.34 19.88
C ILE A 29 1.93 4.40 21.17
N TYR A 30 1.02 5.38 21.29
CA TYR A 30 0.14 5.47 22.46
C TYR A 30 -0.78 4.25 22.59
N TYR A 31 -1.16 3.60 21.49
CA TYR A 31 -1.94 2.36 21.54
C TYR A 31 -1.13 1.21 22.13
N GLU A 32 0.13 1.05 21.73
CA GLU A 32 1.03 0.03 22.28
C GLU A 32 1.23 0.19 23.79
N TYR A 33 1.30 1.43 24.29
CA TYR A 33 1.40 1.72 25.73
C TYR A 33 0.10 1.51 26.51
N CYS A 34 -1.06 1.42 25.86
CA CYS A 34 -2.36 1.24 26.51
C CYS A 34 -2.82 -0.22 26.57
N PHE A 35 -1.91 -1.19 26.48
CA PHE A 35 -2.23 -2.62 26.35
C PHE A 35 -3.02 -3.22 27.55
N ASP A 36 -3.07 -2.54 28.69
CA ASP A 36 -3.82 -2.96 29.89
C ASP A 36 -5.30 -2.51 29.92
N ALA A 37 -5.86 -2.05 28.80
CA ALA A 37 -7.26 -1.61 28.73
C ALA A 37 -8.27 -2.79 28.81
N VAL A 38 -9.43 -2.55 29.45
CA VAL A 38 -10.53 -3.53 29.59
C VAL A 38 -11.10 -3.91 28.22
N ASP A 39 -11.56 -5.16 28.04
CA ASP A 39 -12.01 -5.72 26.74
C ASP A 39 -13.02 -4.85 25.97
N SER A 40 -13.91 -4.13 26.66
CA SER A 40 -14.88 -3.23 26.02
C SER A 40 -14.24 -1.99 25.40
N GLU A 41 -13.18 -1.45 26.00
CA GLU A 41 -12.44 -0.28 25.47
C GLU A 41 -11.50 -0.68 24.33
N LYS A 42 -11.02 -1.94 24.36
CA LYS A 42 -10.13 -2.51 23.34
C LYS A 42 -10.72 -2.45 21.94
N ARG A 43 -12.02 -2.75 21.78
CA ARG A 43 -12.69 -2.71 20.46
C ARG A 43 -12.77 -1.30 19.87
N GLU A 44 -13.05 -0.29 20.70
CA GLU A 44 -13.03 1.10 20.23
C GLU A 44 -11.63 1.56 19.85
N LEU A 45 -10.63 1.18 20.65
CA LEU A 45 -9.24 1.51 20.42
C LEU A 45 -8.72 0.84 19.13
N GLU A 46 -9.08 -0.41 18.85
CA GLU A 46 -8.78 -1.10 17.59
C GLU A 46 -9.37 -0.36 16.38
N GLN A 47 -10.61 0.15 16.47
CA GLN A 47 -11.17 0.98 15.38
C GLN A 47 -10.44 2.32 15.19
N VAL A 48 -9.91 2.90 16.27
CA VAL A 48 -9.07 4.11 16.16
C VAL A 48 -7.71 3.73 15.56
N ARG A 49 -7.13 2.59 15.95
CA ARG A 49 -5.88 2.04 15.42
C ARG A 49 -5.98 1.81 13.91
N LEU A 50 -6.99 1.08 13.46
CA LEU A 50 -7.26 0.82 12.04
C LEU A 50 -7.32 2.12 11.23
N ARG A 51 -8.03 3.14 11.73
CA ARG A 51 -8.12 4.44 11.05
C ARG A 51 -6.76 5.15 10.98
N CYS A 52 -5.96 5.12 12.05
CA CYS A 52 -4.61 5.67 12.05
C CYS A 52 -3.70 4.95 11.06
N LEU A 53 -3.71 3.60 11.03
CA LEU A 53 -2.92 2.79 10.10
C LEU A 53 -3.28 3.09 8.65
N LEU A 54 -4.58 3.12 8.33
CA LEU A 54 -5.06 3.46 7.00
C LEU A 54 -4.58 4.87 6.57
N ASN A 55 -4.69 5.85 7.45
CA ASN A 55 -4.28 7.22 7.11
C ASN A 55 -2.76 7.37 7.04
N ALA A 56 -2.01 6.67 7.90
CA ALA A 56 -0.56 6.59 7.81
C ALA A 56 -0.13 5.98 6.47
N ALA A 57 -0.75 4.87 6.04
CA ALA A 57 -0.53 4.27 4.72
C ALA A 57 -0.78 5.27 3.59
N ALA A 58 -1.87 6.06 3.67
CA ALA A 58 -2.16 7.10 2.68
C ALA A 58 -1.09 8.20 2.66
N CYS A 59 -0.61 8.66 3.82
CA CYS A 59 0.50 9.62 3.92
C CYS A 59 1.77 9.06 3.30
N THR A 60 2.18 7.84 3.68
CA THR A 60 3.40 7.21 3.17
C THR A 60 3.35 6.96 1.68
N LEU A 61 2.17 6.69 1.12
CA LEU A 61 1.99 6.55 -0.32
C LEU A 61 2.19 7.87 -1.06
N ARG A 62 1.73 9.00 -0.48
CA ARG A 62 1.97 10.35 -1.02
C ARG A 62 3.42 10.82 -0.85
N LEU A 63 4.10 10.34 0.19
CA LEU A 63 5.50 10.60 0.48
C LEU A 63 6.45 9.60 -0.20
N GLU A 64 5.93 8.77 -1.12
CA GLU A 64 6.70 7.76 -1.87
C GLU A 64 7.45 6.73 -1.01
N SER A 65 7.07 6.62 0.26
CA SER A 65 7.63 5.66 1.22
C SER A 65 6.91 4.32 1.11
N TYR A 66 7.04 3.67 -0.05
CA TYR A 66 6.21 2.53 -0.44
C TYR A 66 6.36 1.31 0.47
N LYS A 67 7.58 1.01 0.96
CA LYS A 67 7.79 -0.10 1.91
C LYS A 67 7.01 0.12 3.20
N GLN A 68 7.08 1.33 3.75
CA GLN A 68 6.34 1.69 4.97
C GLN A 68 4.82 1.68 4.74
N CYS A 69 4.36 2.09 3.55
CA CYS A 69 2.95 1.95 3.17
C CYS A 69 2.47 0.49 3.21
N VAL A 70 3.30 -0.44 2.72
CA VAL A 70 2.98 -1.87 2.76
C VAL A 70 2.85 -2.35 4.21
N GLU A 71 3.76 -1.98 5.10
CA GLU A 71 3.70 -2.37 6.52
C GLU A 71 2.43 -1.85 7.20
N PHE A 72 2.12 -0.55 7.07
CA PHE A 72 0.89 -0.01 7.65
C PHE A 72 -0.38 -0.66 7.08
N CYS A 73 -0.37 -1.07 5.80
CA CYS A 73 -1.49 -1.81 5.23
C CYS A 73 -1.56 -3.25 5.74
N ASN A 74 -0.44 -3.91 6.00
CA ASN A 74 -0.41 -5.25 6.59
C ASN A 74 -1.02 -5.22 7.99
N GLU A 75 -0.55 -4.30 8.85
CA GLU A 75 -1.12 -4.11 10.20
C GLU A 75 -2.61 -3.77 10.15
N ALA A 76 -3.04 -2.93 9.19
CA ALA A 76 -4.47 -2.61 9.04
C ALA A 76 -5.30 -3.85 8.69
N LEU A 77 -4.76 -4.77 7.89
CA LEU A 77 -5.41 -6.01 7.48
C LEU A 77 -5.38 -7.10 8.57
N GLU A 78 -4.50 -6.99 9.56
CA GLU A 78 -4.58 -7.83 10.76
C GLU A 78 -5.79 -7.47 11.63
N ILE A 79 -6.24 -6.21 11.59
CA ILE A 79 -7.41 -5.73 12.33
C ILE A 79 -8.70 -5.92 11.52
N ASP A 80 -8.65 -5.63 10.21
CA ASP A 80 -9.78 -5.75 9.27
C ASP A 80 -9.29 -6.40 7.97
N ASP A 81 -9.37 -7.72 7.91
CA ASP A 81 -8.92 -8.56 6.79
C ASP A 81 -9.74 -8.36 5.50
N LYS A 82 -10.82 -7.57 5.57
CA LYS A 82 -11.73 -7.25 4.47
C LYS A 82 -11.75 -5.76 4.16
N ASN A 83 -10.69 -5.02 4.50
CA ASN A 83 -10.62 -3.59 4.23
C ASN A 83 -10.21 -3.26 2.77
N PRO A 84 -11.12 -2.78 1.89
CA PRO A 84 -10.78 -2.49 0.49
C PRO A 84 -9.74 -1.37 0.34
N LYS A 85 -9.69 -0.39 1.28
CA LYS A 85 -8.73 0.72 1.23
C LYS A 85 -7.31 0.25 1.52
N ALA A 86 -7.13 -0.68 2.46
CA ALA A 86 -5.83 -1.27 2.75
C ALA A 86 -5.31 -2.07 1.55
N PHE A 87 -6.14 -2.94 0.96
CA PHE A 87 -5.77 -3.69 -0.25
C PHE A 87 -5.39 -2.75 -1.40
N PHE A 88 -6.22 -1.75 -1.70
CA PHE A 88 -5.94 -0.82 -2.80
C PHE A 88 -4.62 -0.04 -2.61
N ARG A 89 -4.38 0.49 -1.41
CA ARG A 89 -3.15 1.25 -1.10
C ARG A 89 -1.91 0.35 -1.13
N ARG A 90 -2.01 -0.85 -0.56
CA ARG A 90 -0.93 -1.85 -0.58
C ARG A 90 -0.60 -2.28 -2.00
N ALA A 91 -1.61 -2.46 -2.84
CA ALA A 91 -1.41 -2.80 -4.24
C ALA A 91 -0.63 -1.72 -4.99
N LYS A 92 -1.03 -0.45 -4.84
CA LYS A 92 -0.35 0.69 -5.46
C LYS A 92 1.12 0.78 -5.01
N ALA A 93 1.37 0.64 -3.71
CA ALA A 93 2.74 0.58 -3.18
C ALA A 93 3.55 -0.60 -3.74
N ARG A 94 2.95 -1.79 -3.82
CA ARG A 94 3.59 -3.00 -4.37
C ARG A 94 3.89 -2.86 -5.86
N ARG A 95 3.01 -2.25 -6.65
CA ARG A 95 3.30 -1.94 -8.06
C ARG A 95 4.51 -1.02 -8.18
N LEU A 96 4.58 0.04 -7.38
CA LEU A 96 5.71 0.98 -7.38
C LEU A 96 7.01 0.36 -6.85
N LEU A 97 6.93 -0.76 -6.15
CA LEU A 97 8.07 -1.59 -5.73
C LEU A 97 8.39 -2.73 -6.73
N ASN A 98 7.78 -2.73 -7.93
CA ASN A 98 7.90 -3.79 -8.93
C ASN A 98 7.51 -5.19 -8.42
N ARG A 99 6.59 -5.26 -7.44
CA ARG A 99 6.02 -6.51 -6.90
C ARG A 99 4.67 -6.80 -7.57
N HIS A 100 4.70 -7.01 -8.89
CA HIS A 100 3.51 -7.03 -9.74
C HIS A 100 2.51 -8.13 -9.35
N ASP A 101 2.97 -9.36 -9.10
CA ASP A 101 2.10 -10.48 -8.71
C ASP A 101 1.31 -10.19 -7.43
N LEU A 102 1.99 -9.59 -6.44
CA LEU A 102 1.38 -9.25 -5.16
C LEU A 102 0.39 -8.07 -5.31
N ALA A 103 0.75 -7.07 -6.13
CA ALA A 103 -0.15 -5.95 -6.44
C ALA A 103 -1.43 -6.43 -7.14
N LYS A 104 -1.33 -7.39 -8.05
CA LYS A 104 -2.47 -7.97 -8.77
C LYS A 104 -3.45 -8.68 -7.83
N ARG A 105 -2.91 -9.48 -6.89
CA ARG A 105 -3.72 -10.16 -5.87
C ARG A 105 -4.47 -9.16 -4.99
N ASP A 106 -3.78 -8.11 -4.54
CA ASP A 106 -4.39 -7.07 -3.72
C ASP A 106 -5.47 -6.29 -4.49
N LEU A 107 -5.25 -5.92 -5.76
CA LEU A 107 -6.27 -5.24 -6.58
C LEU A 107 -7.50 -6.11 -6.82
N LYS A 108 -7.31 -7.41 -7.09
CA LYS A 108 -8.44 -8.35 -7.21
C LYS A 108 -9.27 -8.35 -5.93
N ARG A 109 -8.61 -8.41 -4.78
CA ARG A 109 -9.30 -8.39 -3.49
C ARG A 109 -10.00 -7.05 -3.22
N ALA A 110 -9.38 -5.93 -3.60
CA ALA A 110 -10.01 -4.61 -3.51
C ALA A 110 -11.28 -4.50 -4.37
N VAL A 111 -11.30 -5.09 -5.57
CA VAL A 111 -12.50 -5.15 -6.43
C VAL A 111 -13.62 -5.95 -5.77
N GLU A 112 -13.31 -7.12 -5.23
CA GLU A 112 -14.29 -8.00 -4.58
C GLU A 112 -14.96 -7.36 -3.37
N LEU A 113 -14.21 -6.57 -2.61
CA LEU A 113 -14.65 -5.97 -1.35
C LEU A 113 -15.25 -4.56 -1.51
N THR A 114 -15.06 -3.91 -2.65
CA THR A 114 -15.62 -2.59 -2.93
C THR A 114 -16.98 -2.75 -3.60
N GLU A 115 -18.01 -2.11 -3.06
CA GLU A 115 -19.31 -2.04 -3.71
C GLU A 115 -19.18 -1.36 -5.08
N GLY A 116 -19.63 -2.02 -6.14
CA GLY A 116 -19.39 -1.54 -7.50
C GLY A 116 -17.91 -1.48 -7.88
N GLY A 117 -17.02 -2.23 -7.22
CA GLY A 117 -15.56 -2.20 -7.42
C GLY A 117 -15.12 -2.38 -8.87
N LYS A 118 -15.86 -3.17 -9.67
CA LYS A 118 -15.63 -3.30 -11.12
C LYS A 118 -15.79 -1.98 -11.89
N LYS A 119 -16.63 -1.06 -11.39
CA LYS A 119 -16.87 0.27 -11.93
C LYS A 119 -16.07 1.37 -11.21
N CYS A 120 -15.30 1.02 -10.17
CA CYS A 120 -14.48 1.97 -9.44
C CYS A 120 -13.31 2.42 -10.33
N THR A 121 -13.37 3.66 -10.80
CA THR A 121 -12.41 4.25 -11.75
C THR A 121 -10.98 4.23 -11.22
N ASP A 122 -10.77 4.45 -9.93
CA ASP A 122 -9.46 4.42 -9.31
C ASP A 122 -8.84 3.02 -9.34
N ILE A 123 -9.64 1.98 -9.06
CA ILE A 123 -9.18 0.59 -9.10
C ILE A 123 -8.88 0.17 -10.55
N GLN A 124 -9.75 0.54 -11.50
CA GLN A 124 -9.53 0.24 -12.92
C GLN A 124 -8.28 0.93 -13.46
N ARG A 125 -8.06 2.21 -13.10
CA ARG A 125 -6.84 2.93 -13.46
C ARG A 125 -5.60 2.24 -12.92
N GLU A 126 -5.62 1.82 -11.65
CA GLU A 126 -4.46 1.15 -11.05
C GLU A 126 -4.20 -0.24 -11.68
N MET A 127 -5.26 -0.99 -12.05
CA MET A 127 -5.11 -2.23 -12.82
C MET A 127 -4.48 -2.00 -14.19
N MET A 128 -4.88 -0.94 -14.90
CA MET A 128 -4.29 -0.56 -16.18
C MET A 128 -2.80 -0.23 -16.04
N LEU A 129 -2.43 0.57 -15.03
CA LEU A 129 -1.03 0.89 -14.75
C LEU A 129 -0.21 -0.35 -14.41
N LEU A 130 -0.77 -1.28 -13.65
CA LEU A 130 -0.11 -2.55 -13.34
C LEU A 130 0.15 -3.37 -14.60
N GLN A 131 -0.84 -3.49 -15.50
CA GLN A 131 -0.69 -4.22 -16.75
C GLN A 131 0.40 -3.60 -17.64
N GLN A 132 0.49 -2.28 -17.69
CA GLN A 132 1.56 -1.58 -18.42
C GLN A 132 2.95 -1.88 -17.83
N CYS A 133 3.09 -1.86 -16.50
CA CYS A 133 4.34 -2.21 -15.83
C CYS A 133 4.73 -3.69 -16.07
N GLU A 134 3.76 -4.61 -16.05
CA GLU A 134 4.00 -6.03 -16.34
C GLU A 134 4.49 -6.23 -17.78
N GLU A 135 3.88 -5.55 -18.75
CA GLU A 135 4.25 -5.65 -20.16
C GLU A 135 5.65 -5.08 -20.42
N GLN A 136 5.94 -3.89 -19.89
CA GLN A 136 7.28 -3.28 -19.98
C GLN A 136 8.36 -4.17 -19.37
N TYR A 137 8.07 -4.80 -18.22
CA TYR A 137 9.00 -5.72 -17.58
C TYR A 137 9.28 -6.97 -18.43
N LYS A 138 8.25 -7.53 -19.07
CA LYS A 138 8.41 -8.68 -19.99
C LYS A 138 9.23 -8.31 -21.21
N GLN A 139 8.91 -7.18 -21.85
CA GLN A 139 9.64 -6.69 -23.03
C GLN A 139 11.11 -6.45 -22.71
N THR A 140 11.38 -5.73 -21.62
CA THR A 140 12.75 -5.45 -21.17
C THR A 140 13.52 -6.76 -20.90
N THR A 141 12.89 -7.72 -20.22
CA THR A 141 13.51 -9.03 -19.94
C THR A 141 13.79 -9.82 -21.21
N MET A 142 12.87 -9.79 -22.18
CA MET A 142 13.01 -10.48 -23.47
C MET A 142 14.14 -9.86 -24.31
N GLU A 143 14.23 -8.53 -24.36
CA GLU A 143 15.32 -7.83 -25.04
C GLU A 143 16.69 -8.14 -24.43
N PHE A 144 16.79 -8.17 -23.10
CA PHE A 144 18.02 -8.57 -22.42
C PHE A 144 18.41 -10.02 -22.75
N ALA A 145 17.45 -10.94 -22.76
CA ALA A 145 17.70 -12.34 -23.12
C ALA A 145 18.18 -12.49 -24.58
N GLN A 146 17.57 -11.77 -25.53
CA GLN A 146 17.98 -11.79 -26.94
C GLN A 146 19.40 -11.26 -27.14
N ARG A 147 19.77 -10.16 -26.46
CA ARG A 147 21.13 -9.60 -26.54
C ARG A 147 22.18 -10.55 -25.96
N ALA A 148 21.87 -11.25 -24.87
CA ALA A 148 22.77 -12.22 -24.26
C ALA A 148 23.07 -13.41 -25.21
N ILE A 149 22.07 -13.87 -25.97
CA ILE A 149 22.23 -14.95 -26.96
C ILE A 149 22.99 -14.46 -28.21
N GLY A 150 22.73 -13.23 -28.67
CA GLY A 150 23.41 -12.66 -29.84
C GLY A 150 24.90 -12.32 -29.61
N GLY A 151 25.31 -12.07 -28.36
CA GLY A 151 26.69 -11.73 -27.99
C GLY A 151 27.65 -12.93 -27.87
N SER A 152 27.16 -14.17 -27.84
CA SER A 152 27.99 -15.37 -27.72
C SER A 152 28.40 -15.99 -29.06
N SER A 153 28.21 -15.28 -30.18
CA SER A 153 28.34 -15.84 -31.54
C SER A 153 29.55 -15.29 -32.34
N SER A 154 30.50 -14.59 -31.70
CA SER A 154 31.51 -13.81 -32.44
C SER A 154 32.95 -13.91 -31.92
N GLU A 155 33.38 -15.00 -31.28
CA GLU A 155 34.80 -15.15 -30.84
C GLU A 155 35.53 -16.43 -31.24
N ASP A 156 34.96 -17.34 -32.04
CA ASP A 156 35.69 -18.51 -32.56
C ASP A 156 35.81 -18.47 -34.08
N ASN A 157 36.74 -17.66 -34.60
CA ASN A 157 37.39 -17.86 -35.91
C ASN A 157 38.46 -16.77 -36.13
N ASN A 158 39.66 -16.97 -35.59
CA ASN A 158 40.92 -16.63 -36.26
C ASN A 158 42.11 -17.39 -35.66
#